data_AF-A0A4P5Z3H3-F1
#
_entry.id   AF-A0A4P5Z3H3-F1
#
_cell.length_a   1.000
_cell.length_b   1.000
_cell.length_c   1.000
_cell.angle_alpha   90.00
_cell.angle_beta   90.00
_cell.angle_gamma   90.00
#
_symmetry.space_group_name_H-M   'P 1'
#
loop_
_entity.id
_entity.type
_entity.pdbx_description
1 polymer ?
#
loop_
_entity_poly.entity_id
_entity_poly.type
_entity_poly.pdbx_seq_one_letter_code
_entity_poly.pdbx_strand_id
1 'polypeptide(L)'
;MIPYAELETFFTGLVTTAQARGIACAITSGMACVHFGVAATTKDCDVLCAVAQADKFRALIAGTPLRGHLPNYRGNLSPPLDARWMRGGWTAHFQWKTDPEGACLDVFGIAPRGSSPWERQLAGIYASRHTVAEMKLTNRGKDWPFVTALGIKLLGEGDIRGCLHLYAGETLRATVRARELPPWMFAARPALRLALAGDDRLDAVIQGEQIFWQQLDACRIRIYERALRPYVSAVRKAIARRELLLAESHAIRVACAEQHLPESPLVAHGLEQLVRDARAATERVVHPALMEWLPTAITHFTGLS
;
A
#
# COMPACT_ATOMS: atom_id res chain seq x y z
N MET A 1 -18.29 16.38 10.17
CA MET A 1 -17.58 15.15 9.76
C MET A 1 -18.47 14.45 8.74
N ILE A 2 -17.93 13.99 7.61
CA ILE A 2 -18.74 13.21 6.65
C ILE A 2 -18.98 11.82 7.26
N PRO A 3 -20.23 11.33 7.34
CA PRO A 3 -20.51 9.99 7.83
C PRO A 3 -19.79 8.91 6.98
N TYR A 4 -19.30 7.85 7.62
CA TYR A 4 -18.62 6.77 6.91
C TYR A 4 -19.46 6.18 5.76
N ALA A 5 -20.77 5.96 5.99
CA ALA A 5 -21.66 5.41 4.96
C ALA A 5 -21.73 6.30 3.70
N GLU A 6 -21.62 7.62 3.86
CA GLU A 6 -21.57 8.54 2.72
C GLU A 6 -20.22 8.46 2.00
N LEU A 7 -19.10 8.41 2.74
CA LEU A 7 -17.76 8.22 2.16
C LEU A 7 -17.67 6.89 1.40
N GLU A 8 -18.16 5.81 2.00
CA GLU A 8 -18.21 4.49 1.39
C GLU A 8 -19.03 4.51 0.10
N THR A 9 -20.26 5.05 0.14
CA THR A 9 -21.11 5.17 -1.06
C THR A 9 -20.41 6.00 -2.15
N PHE A 10 -19.77 7.11 -1.78
CA PHE A 10 -19.05 7.97 -2.71
C PHE A 10 -17.88 7.24 -3.39
N PHE A 11 -16.98 6.64 -2.62
CA PHE A 11 -15.78 6.03 -3.16
C PHE A 11 -16.06 4.70 -3.87
N THR A 12 -17.00 3.89 -3.39
CA THR A 12 -17.45 2.70 -4.11
C THR A 12 -18.13 3.06 -5.42
N GLY A 13 -18.93 4.14 -5.45
CA GLY A 13 -19.53 4.67 -6.67
C GLY A 13 -18.49 5.15 -7.68
N LEU A 14 -17.45 5.86 -7.23
CA LEU A 14 -16.32 6.30 -8.06
C LEU A 14 -15.61 5.11 -8.71
N VAL A 15 -15.24 4.09 -7.93
CA VAL A 15 -14.52 2.91 -8.43
C VAL A 15 -15.42 2.04 -9.32
N THR A 16 -16.70 1.87 -8.98
CA THR A 16 -17.67 1.17 -9.84
C THR A 16 -17.80 1.87 -11.20
N THR A 17 -17.91 3.19 -11.21
CA THR A 17 -17.97 3.99 -12.44
C THR A 17 -16.69 3.85 -13.26
N ALA A 18 -15.54 3.84 -12.59
CA ALA A 18 -14.25 3.64 -13.25
C ALA A 18 -14.17 2.28 -13.93
N GLN A 19 -14.48 1.20 -13.20
CA GLN A 19 -14.48 -0.16 -13.74
C GLN A 19 -15.47 -0.32 -14.91
N ALA A 20 -16.67 0.28 -14.81
CA ALA A 20 -17.65 0.28 -15.90
C ALA A 20 -17.15 1.01 -17.17
N ARG A 21 -16.22 1.96 -17.04
CA ARG A 21 -15.53 2.63 -18.16
C ARG A 21 -14.28 1.88 -18.64
N GLY A 22 -14.07 0.65 -18.17
CA GLY A 22 -12.91 -0.17 -18.48
C GLY A 22 -11.62 0.27 -17.80
N ILE A 23 -11.71 1.07 -16.73
CA ILE A 23 -10.56 1.45 -15.90
C ILE A 23 -10.36 0.37 -14.84
N ALA A 24 -9.31 -0.42 -14.98
CA ALA A 24 -8.81 -1.34 -13.98
C ALA A 24 -8.33 -0.55 -12.75
N CYS A 25 -9.14 -0.57 -11.70
CA CYS A 25 -8.82 -0.02 -10.40
C CYS A 25 -9.57 -0.78 -9.30
N ALA A 26 -9.09 -0.70 -8.06
CA ALA A 26 -9.69 -1.37 -6.93
C ALA A 26 -9.42 -0.62 -5.61
N ILE A 27 -10.41 -0.60 -4.72
CA ILE A 27 -10.27 -0.05 -3.37
C ILE A 27 -9.36 -0.95 -2.53
N THR A 28 -8.46 -0.36 -1.74
CA THR A 28 -7.50 -1.08 -0.89
C THR A 28 -7.44 -0.49 0.54
N SER A 29 -6.52 -1.02 1.36
CA SER A 29 -6.17 -0.51 2.70
C SER A 29 -7.38 -0.29 3.61
N GLY A 30 -7.62 0.91 4.16
CA GLY A 30 -8.57 1.13 5.26
C GLY A 30 -10.00 0.73 4.92
N MET A 31 -10.49 1.14 3.75
CA MET A 31 -11.87 0.84 3.34
C MET A 31 -12.06 -0.62 2.96
N ALA A 32 -11.04 -1.24 2.33
CA ALA A 32 -11.05 -2.69 2.12
C ALA A 32 -11.04 -3.46 3.45
N CYS A 33 -10.31 -2.98 4.47
CA CYS A 33 -10.35 -3.56 5.81
C CYS A 33 -11.74 -3.49 6.45
N VAL A 34 -12.49 -2.40 6.23
CA VAL A 34 -13.90 -2.31 6.67
C VAL A 34 -14.77 -3.31 5.91
N HIS A 35 -14.66 -3.35 4.59
CA HIS A 35 -15.40 -4.29 3.75
C HIS A 35 -15.17 -5.76 4.14
N PHE A 36 -13.93 -6.12 4.49
CA PHE A 36 -13.59 -7.48 4.94
C PHE A 36 -13.91 -7.77 6.41
N GLY A 37 -14.51 -6.81 7.12
CA GLY A 37 -14.92 -6.95 8.51
C GLY A 37 -13.75 -7.07 9.50
N VAL A 38 -12.59 -6.51 9.16
CA VAL A 38 -11.42 -6.46 10.06
C VAL A 38 -11.19 -5.08 10.68
N ALA A 39 -11.92 -4.05 10.22
CA ALA A 39 -11.96 -2.72 10.80
C ALA A 39 -13.41 -2.20 10.87
N ALA A 40 -13.69 -1.26 11.77
CA ALA A 40 -15.03 -0.69 11.93
C ALA A 40 -15.29 0.53 11.05
N THR A 41 -14.26 1.36 10.80
CA THR A 41 -14.39 2.61 10.03
C THR A 41 -13.04 3.04 9.46
N THR A 42 -13.05 3.92 8.46
CA THR A 42 -11.89 4.62 7.91
C THR A 42 -12.28 6.05 7.55
N LYS A 43 -11.30 6.97 7.49
CA LYS A 43 -11.49 8.36 7.08
C LYS A 43 -11.07 8.64 5.63
N ASP A 44 -10.20 7.79 5.09
CA ASP A 44 -9.59 7.94 3.79
C ASP A 44 -9.89 6.74 2.89
N CYS A 45 -9.84 6.98 1.57
CA CYS A 45 -9.87 5.95 0.56
C CYS A 45 -8.50 5.78 -0.10
N ASP A 46 -8.06 4.53 -0.23
CA ASP A 46 -6.89 4.16 -1.00
C ASP A 46 -7.37 3.37 -2.23
N VAL A 47 -6.86 3.69 -3.42
CA VAL A 47 -7.20 2.99 -4.67
C VAL A 47 -5.94 2.56 -5.40
N LEU A 48 -5.88 1.30 -5.79
CA LEU A 48 -4.97 0.82 -6.81
C LEU A 48 -5.57 1.12 -8.18
N CYS A 49 -4.81 1.72 -9.09
CA CYS A 49 -5.25 2.06 -10.44
C CYS A 49 -4.17 1.66 -11.44
N ALA A 50 -4.56 0.98 -12.52
CA ALA A 50 -3.61 0.53 -13.52
C ALA A 50 -2.89 1.73 -14.12
N VAL A 51 -1.56 1.71 -14.08
CA VAL A 51 -0.69 2.80 -14.51
C VAL A 51 -1.06 3.33 -15.90
N ALA A 52 -1.33 2.45 -16.85
CA ALA A 52 -1.69 2.81 -18.23
C ALA A 52 -3.01 3.59 -18.36
N GLN A 53 -3.79 3.68 -17.28
CA GLN A 53 -5.10 4.31 -17.25
C GLN A 53 -5.15 5.51 -16.29
N ALA A 54 -4.00 5.96 -15.79
CA ALA A 54 -3.86 7.09 -14.87
C ALA A 54 -4.62 8.34 -15.36
N ASP A 55 -4.47 8.70 -16.64
CA ASP A 55 -5.16 9.86 -17.22
C ASP A 55 -6.69 9.71 -17.27
N LYS A 56 -7.18 8.51 -17.63
CA LYS A 56 -8.62 8.23 -17.66
C LYS A 56 -9.21 8.31 -16.25
N PHE A 57 -8.49 7.79 -15.26
CA PHE A 57 -8.92 7.85 -13.86
C PHE A 57 -8.85 9.27 -13.31
N ARG A 58 -7.81 10.03 -13.64
CA ARG A 58 -7.69 11.47 -13.31
C ARG A 58 -8.85 12.28 -13.88
N ALA A 59 -9.22 12.05 -15.14
CA ALA A 59 -10.33 12.73 -15.79
C ALA A 59 -11.67 12.41 -15.11
N LEU A 60 -11.87 11.16 -14.68
CA LEU A 60 -13.03 10.77 -13.88
C LEU A 60 -13.05 11.49 -12.52
N ILE A 61 -11.94 11.48 -11.77
CA ILE A 61 -11.81 12.18 -10.48
C ILE A 61 -12.16 13.67 -10.68
N ALA A 62 -11.57 14.33 -11.68
CA ALA A 62 -11.77 15.76 -11.94
C ALA A 62 -13.26 16.17 -12.06
N GLY A 63 -14.10 15.27 -12.59
CA GLY A 63 -15.53 15.49 -12.79
C GLY A 63 -16.43 14.93 -11.69
N THR A 64 -15.88 14.44 -10.58
CA THR A 64 -16.67 13.76 -9.52
C THR A 64 -16.76 14.66 -8.28
N PRO A 65 -17.82 15.48 -8.14
CA PRO A 65 -17.99 16.33 -6.97
C PRO A 65 -18.46 15.54 -5.74
N LEU A 66 -18.08 16.01 -4.55
CA LEU A 66 -18.62 15.55 -3.27
C LEU A 66 -19.18 16.75 -2.51
N ARG A 67 -20.48 16.72 -2.19
CA ARG A 67 -21.19 17.85 -1.55
C ARG A 67 -20.98 19.19 -2.29
N GLY A 68 -20.97 19.15 -3.62
CA GLY A 68 -20.74 20.33 -4.47
C GLY A 68 -19.28 20.79 -4.60
N HIS A 69 -18.34 20.18 -3.86
CA HIS A 69 -16.92 20.50 -3.99
C HIS A 69 -16.27 19.62 -5.05
N LEU A 70 -15.43 20.22 -5.91
CA LEU A 70 -14.57 19.48 -6.83
C LEU A 70 -13.25 19.07 -6.16
N PRO A 71 -12.61 17.97 -6.59
CA PRO A 71 -11.35 17.54 -6.02
C PRO A 71 -10.20 18.46 -6.40
N ASN A 72 -9.20 18.46 -5.53
CA ASN A 72 -7.89 19.05 -5.79
C ASN A 72 -6.79 18.12 -5.29
N TYR A 73 -5.56 18.33 -5.76
CA TYR A 73 -4.41 17.66 -5.14
C TYR A 73 -4.28 18.06 -3.67
N ARG A 74 -3.93 17.11 -2.82
CA ARG A 74 -3.71 17.32 -1.38
C ARG A 74 -2.34 17.95 -1.15
N GLY A 75 -2.35 19.24 -0.81
CA GLY A 75 -1.15 20.02 -0.47
C GLY A 75 -0.11 20.06 -1.59
N ASN A 76 1.13 20.38 -1.25
CA ASN A 76 2.23 20.45 -2.24
C ASN A 76 3.01 19.14 -2.38
N LEU A 77 2.76 18.17 -1.50
CA LEU A 77 3.50 16.91 -1.43
C LEU A 77 3.09 15.90 -2.49
N SER A 78 1.90 16.01 -3.08
CA SER A 78 1.42 15.02 -4.03
C SER A 78 2.18 15.06 -5.36
N PRO A 79 2.84 13.96 -5.78
CA PRO A 79 3.18 13.71 -7.18
C PRO A 79 1.96 13.82 -8.10
N PRO A 80 2.16 14.05 -9.42
CA PRO A 80 1.08 13.98 -10.40
C PRO A 80 0.56 12.54 -10.53
N LEU A 81 -0.75 12.38 -10.78
CA LEU A 81 -1.34 11.13 -11.24
C LEU A 81 -1.00 10.92 -12.72
N ASP A 82 0.22 10.48 -13.00
CA ASP A 82 0.78 10.24 -14.33
C ASP A 82 1.56 8.91 -14.32
N ALA A 83 1.43 8.17 -15.43
CA ALA A 83 1.96 6.83 -15.58
C ALA A 83 3.47 6.73 -15.28
N ARG A 84 4.28 7.73 -15.65
CA ARG A 84 5.75 7.72 -15.47
C ARG A 84 6.12 7.53 -14.00
N TRP A 85 5.59 8.37 -13.13
CA TRP A 85 5.88 8.32 -11.70
C TRP A 85 5.09 7.22 -10.96
N MET A 86 3.89 6.88 -11.42
CA MET A 86 3.13 5.78 -10.82
C MET A 86 3.84 4.42 -10.93
N ARG A 87 4.57 4.17 -12.04
CA ARG A 87 5.41 2.96 -12.19
C ARG A 87 6.52 2.88 -11.15
N GLY A 88 7.11 4.02 -10.84
CA GLY A 88 8.15 4.13 -9.84
C GLY A 88 7.65 4.15 -8.39
N GLY A 89 6.35 3.91 -8.17
CA GLY A 89 5.75 3.76 -6.85
C GLY A 89 5.37 5.05 -6.15
N TRP A 90 5.30 6.17 -6.88
CA TRP A 90 4.72 7.40 -6.38
C TRP A 90 3.20 7.29 -6.24
N THR A 91 2.65 7.88 -5.16
CA THR A 91 1.21 7.91 -4.88
C THR A 91 0.67 9.31 -5.11
N ALA A 92 -0.41 9.44 -5.89
CA ALA A 92 -1.10 10.72 -6.04
C ALA A 92 -2.19 10.87 -4.97
N HIS A 93 -2.26 12.05 -4.37
CA HIS A 93 -3.16 12.36 -3.26
C HIS A 93 -4.15 13.45 -3.66
N PHE A 94 -5.44 13.16 -3.52
CA PHE A 94 -6.54 14.09 -3.80
C PHE A 94 -7.34 14.35 -2.53
N GLN A 95 -7.98 15.51 -2.49
CA GLN A 95 -8.89 15.90 -1.44
C GLN A 95 -10.10 16.64 -2.00
N TRP A 96 -11.24 16.41 -1.38
CA TRP A 96 -12.42 17.25 -1.49
C TRP A 96 -12.48 18.10 -0.23
N LYS A 97 -12.41 19.43 -0.36
CA LYS A 97 -12.39 20.38 0.77
C LYS A 97 -13.79 20.55 1.37
N THR A 98 -14.37 19.47 1.89
CA THR A 98 -15.63 19.49 2.63
C THR A 98 -15.39 19.95 4.08
N ASP A 99 -16.20 20.87 4.59
CA ASP A 99 -16.16 21.32 5.99
C ASP A 99 -16.91 20.31 6.89
N PRO A 100 -16.41 19.91 8.08
CA PRO A 100 -15.16 20.26 8.76
C PRO A 100 -13.97 19.32 8.51
N GLU A 101 -14.19 18.20 7.80
CA GLU A 101 -13.11 17.28 7.42
C GLU A 101 -13.22 17.01 5.92
N GLY A 102 -12.10 17.18 5.21
CA GLY A 102 -12.02 16.87 3.79
C GLY A 102 -11.96 15.37 3.55
N ALA A 103 -12.66 14.87 2.52
CA ALA A 103 -12.50 13.48 2.08
C ALA A 103 -11.20 13.34 1.28
N CYS A 104 -10.38 12.33 1.58
CA CYS A 104 -9.11 12.09 0.90
C CYS A 104 -9.13 10.81 0.06
N LEU A 105 -8.41 10.86 -1.07
CA LEU A 105 -8.18 9.72 -1.95
C LEU A 105 -6.69 9.62 -2.27
N ASP A 106 -6.11 8.46 -1.97
CA ASP A 106 -4.72 8.13 -2.29
C ASP A 106 -4.71 7.09 -3.43
N VAL A 107 -4.06 7.41 -4.54
CA VAL A 107 -4.06 6.58 -5.76
C VAL A 107 -2.66 6.03 -6.01
N PHE A 108 -2.58 4.69 -6.04
CA PHE A 108 -1.37 3.91 -6.22
C PHE A 108 -1.37 3.25 -7.60
N GLY A 109 -0.25 3.30 -8.32
CA GLY A 109 -0.06 2.51 -9.55
C GLY A 109 0.28 1.05 -9.30
N ILE A 110 0.94 0.81 -8.17
CA ILE A 110 1.45 -0.48 -7.73
C ILE A 110 1.05 -0.71 -6.28
N ALA A 111 0.87 -1.97 -5.88
CA ALA A 111 0.66 -2.31 -4.48
C ALA A 111 1.98 -2.19 -3.71
N PRO A 112 2.14 -1.25 -2.77
CA PRO A 112 3.36 -1.16 -1.99
C PRO A 112 3.54 -2.43 -1.15
N ARG A 113 4.69 -3.09 -1.26
CA ARG A 113 4.99 -4.40 -0.65
C ARG A 113 4.24 -5.57 -1.30
N GLY A 114 3.63 -5.35 -2.46
CA GLY A 114 2.93 -6.40 -3.20
C GLY A 114 3.90 -7.42 -3.79
N SER A 115 3.63 -8.71 -3.63
CA SER A 115 4.45 -9.77 -4.19
C SER A 115 4.10 -10.13 -5.64
N SER A 116 2.99 -9.62 -6.15
CA SER A 116 2.46 -9.97 -7.48
C SER A 116 1.59 -8.85 -8.07
N PRO A 117 1.27 -8.90 -9.38
CA PRO A 117 0.41 -7.90 -10.02
C PRO A 117 -0.98 -7.88 -9.38
N TRP A 118 -1.37 -6.74 -8.82
CA TRP A 118 -2.60 -6.59 -8.05
C TRP A 118 -3.86 -6.68 -8.92
N GLU A 119 -3.74 -6.44 -10.23
CA GLU A 119 -4.82 -6.50 -11.20
C GLU A 119 -5.39 -7.93 -11.34
N ARG A 120 -4.58 -8.95 -11.01
CA ARG A 120 -5.00 -10.36 -10.97
C ARG A 120 -5.57 -10.77 -9.61
N GLN A 121 -5.62 -9.84 -8.67
CA GLN A 121 -5.92 -10.07 -7.27
C GLN A 121 -7.06 -9.15 -6.83
N LEU A 122 -8.25 -9.37 -7.40
CA LEU A 122 -9.44 -8.57 -7.13
C LEU A 122 -10.51 -9.38 -6.39
N ALA A 123 -11.32 -8.68 -5.61
CA ALA A 123 -12.54 -9.13 -4.96
C ALA A 123 -13.64 -8.12 -5.29
N GLY A 124 -14.21 -8.21 -6.49
CA GLY A 124 -15.14 -7.21 -7.03
C GLY A 124 -14.45 -5.85 -7.23
N ILE A 125 -14.96 -4.82 -6.57
CA ILE A 125 -14.39 -3.46 -6.60
C ILE A 125 -13.20 -3.27 -5.65
N TYR A 126 -12.86 -4.29 -4.85
CA TYR A 126 -11.78 -4.25 -3.86
C TYR A 126 -10.57 -5.04 -4.33
N ALA A 127 -9.38 -4.66 -3.86
CA ALA A 127 -8.21 -5.51 -3.94
C ALA A 127 -8.40 -6.74 -3.04
N SER A 128 -7.81 -7.87 -3.40
CA SER A 128 -7.94 -9.11 -2.63
C SER A 128 -7.43 -8.93 -1.20
N ARG A 129 -7.93 -9.75 -0.28
CA ARG A 129 -7.43 -9.79 1.11
C ARG A 129 -5.93 -10.01 1.19
N HIS A 130 -5.37 -10.79 0.25
CA HIS A 130 -3.93 -11.03 0.17
C HIS A 130 -3.17 -9.74 -0.18
N THR A 131 -3.58 -9.02 -1.24
CA THR A 131 -2.98 -7.73 -1.61
C THR A 131 -3.08 -6.72 -0.48
N VAL A 132 -4.24 -6.64 0.19
CA VAL A 132 -4.45 -5.72 1.31
C VAL A 132 -3.56 -6.09 2.50
N ALA A 133 -3.41 -7.37 2.82
CA ALA A 133 -2.53 -7.83 3.90
C ALA A 133 -1.06 -7.46 3.63
N GLU A 134 -0.58 -7.63 2.40
CA GLU A 134 0.77 -7.21 1.99
C GLU A 134 0.95 -5.69 2.10
N MET A 135 -0.03 -4.91 1.64
CA MET A 135 0.00 -3.45 1.75
C MET A 135 -0.01 -2.96 3.20
N LYS A 136 -0.49 -3.77 4.14
CA LYS A 136 -0.52 -3.46 5.58
C LYS A 136 0.76 -3.87 6.33
N LEU A 137 1.77 -4.42 5.67
CA LEU A 137 3.12 -4.63 6.23
C LEU A 137 3.87 -3.28 6.35
N THR A 138 3.29 -2.34 7.12
CA THR A 138 3.79 -0.97 7.28
C THR A 138 4.69 -0.83 8.49
N ASN A 139 5.30 0.34 8.65
CA ASN A 139 6.00 0.73 9.86
C ASN A 139 5.09 1.03 11.08
N ARG A 140 3.76 0.83 10.98
CA ARG A 140 2.80 1.15 12.04
C ARG A 140 2.42 -0.11 12.82
N GLY A 141 2.74 -0.14 14.11
CA GLY A 141 2.39 -1.24 15.02
C GLY A 141 0.91 -1.64 14.99
N LYS A 142 0.00 -0.66 14.83
CA LYS A 142 -1.46 -0.89 14.80
C LYS A 142 -1.97 -1.66 13.58
N ASP A 143 -1.18 -1.80 12.51
CA ASP A 143 -1.62 -2.49 11.29
C ASP A 143 -1.50 -4.02 11.39
N TRP A 144 -0.61 -4.54 12.25
CA TRP A 144 -0.32 -5.98 12.39
C TRP A 144 -1.51 -6.86 12.80
N PRO A 145 -2.41 -6.42 13.71
CA PRO A 145 -3.64 -7.16 13.97
C PRO A 145 -4.52 -7.32 12.73
N PHE A 146 -4.58 -6.30 11.85
CA PHE A 146 -5.34 -6.39 10.61
C PHE A 146 -4.72 -7.36 9.62
N VAL A 147 -3.38 -7.42 9.52
CA VAL A 147 -2.67 -8.41 8.68
C VAL A 147 -3.05 -9.83 9.10
N THR A 148 -3.01 -10.10 10.41
CA THR A 148 -3.39 -11.43 10.96
C THR A 148 -4.87 -11.73 10.73
N ALA A 149 -5.76 -10.77 10.96
CA ALA A 149 -7.19 -10.95 10.72
C ALA A 149 -7.52 -11.24 9.24
N LEU A 150 -6.85 -10.56 8.31
CA LEU A 150 -6.97 -10.83 6.87
C LEU A 150 -6.44 -12.23 6.51
N GLY A 151 -5.33 -12.65 7.13
CA GLY A 151 -4.80 -14.01 7.01
C GLY A 151 -5.80 -15.08 7.44
N ILE A 152 -6.48 -14.88 8.57
CA ILE A 152 -7.54 -15.78 9.06
C ILE A 152 -8.71 -15.85 8.07
N LYS A 153 -9.15 -14.70 7.53
CA LYS A 153 -10.25 -14.66 6.54
C LYS A 153 -9.88 -15.42 5.27
N LEU A 154 -8.65 -15.24 4.74
CA LEU A 154 -8.15 -16.00 3.58
C LEU A 154 -8.22 -17.51 3.83
N LEU A 155 -7.76 -17.96 5.00
CA LEU A 155 -7.78 -19.38 5.35
C LEU A 155 -9.20 -19.95 5.47
N GLY A 156 -10.15 -19.14 5.94
CA GLY A 156 -11.57 -19.49 5.99
C GLY A 156 -12.22 -19.62 4.61
N GLU A 157 -11.66 -18.96 3.60
CA GLU A 157 -12.06 -19.05 2.18
C GLU A 157 -11.29 -20.13 1.41
N GLY A 158 -10.44 -20.91 2.09
CA GLY A 158 -9.63 -21.97 1.47
C GLY A 158 -8.33 -21.48 0.83
N ASP A 159 -8.00 -20.18 0.91
CA ASP A 159 -6.75 -19.63 0.38
C ASP A 159 -5.59 -19.85 1.35
N ILE A 160 -4.71 -20.80 1.01
CA ILE A 160 -3.54 -21.16 1.81
C ILE A 160 -2.55 -20.00 2.01
N ARG A 161 -2.58 -18.96 1.16
CA ARG A 161 -1.71 -17.79 1.28
C ARG A 161 -1.95 -17.04 2.59
N GLY A 162 -3.09 -17.25 3.26
CA GLY A 162 -3.35 -16.69 4.57
C GLY A 162 -2.29 -17.05 5.63
N CYS A 163 -1.58 -18.19 5.52
CA CYS A 163 -0.49 -18.53 6.43
C CYS A 163 0.70 -17.55 6.36
N LEU A 164 0.90 -16.87 5.22
CA LEU A 164 1.95 -15.84 5.09
C LEU A 164 1.64 -14.58 5.92
N HIS A 165 0.37 -14.43 6.32
CA HIS A 165 -0.16 -13.23 6.97
C HIS A 165 -0.49 -13.44 8.45
N LEU A 166 -0.22 -14.62 9.02
CA LEU A 166 -0.45 -14.88 10.45
C LEU A 166 0.75 -14.46 11.29
N TYR A 167 0.60 -13.42 12.09
CA TYR A 167 1.65 -12.91 13.00
C TYR A 167 1.30 -13.17 14.48
N ALA A 168 0.46 -14.18 14.75
CA ALA A 168 0.20 -14.75 16.07
C ALA A 168 0.70 -16.19 16.09
N GLY A 169 1.68 -16.51 16.95
CA GLY A 169 2.39 -17.79 16.92
C GLY A 169 1.49 -18.99 17.16
N GLU A 170 0.61 -18.94 18.15
CA GLU A 170 -0.34 -20.03 18.43
C GLU A 170 -1.25 -20.32 17.21
N THR A 171 -1.86 -19.28 16.65
CA THR A 171 -2.71 -19.41 15.45
C THR A 171 -1.94 -19.96 14.27
N LEU A 172 -0.69 -19.52 14.09
CA LEU A 172 0.16 -20.01 13.01
C LEU A 172 0.49 -21.50 13.21
N ARG A 173 0.93 -21.92 14.41
CA ARG A 173 1.21 -23.33 14.73
C ARG A 173 -0.01 -24.21 14.47
N ALA A 174 -1.18 -23.82 14.95
CA ALA A 174 -2.41 -24.56 14.75
C ALA A 174 -2.74 -24.69 13.25
N THR A 175 -2.59 -23.61 12.49
CA THR A 175 -2.89 -23.58 11.06
C THR A 175 -1.95 -24.46 10.25
N VAL A 176 -0.63 -24.35 10.46
CA VAL A 176 0.35 -25.11 9.67
C VAL A 176 0.35 -26.60 9.98
N ARG A 177 -0.07 -27.02 11.18
CA ARG A 177 -0.25 -28.44 11.52
C ARG A 177 -1.47 -29.07 10.86
N ALA A 178 -2.50 -28.26 10.61
CA ALA A 178 -3.75 -28.73 10.03
C ALA A 178 -3.74 -28.77 8.49
N ARG A 179 -2.65 -28.33 7.84
CA ARG A 179 -2.61 -28.12 6.39
C ARG A 179 -1.24 -28.45 5.82
N GLU A 180 -1.23 -29.06 4.65
CA GLU A 180 -0.01 -29.20 3.86
C GLU A 180 0.32 -27.86 3.18
N LEU A 181 1.55 -27.39 3.34
CA LEU A 181 2.02 -26.15 2.73
C LEU A 181 2.99 -26.45 1.59
N PRO A 182 2.83 -25.83 0.42
CA PRO A 182 3.75 -26.03 -0.70
C PRO A 182 5.15 -25.44 -0.39
N PRO A 183 6.22 -26.00 -1.00
CA PRO A 183 7.61 -25.61 -0.73
C PRO A 183 7.91 -24.12 -0.86
N TRP A 184 7.27 -23.44 -1.82
CA TRP A 184 7.48 -22.02 -2.08
C TRP A 184 7.10 -21.14 -0.89
N MET A 185 6.14 -21.55 -0.05
CA MET A 185 5.74 -20.78 1.13
C MET A 185 6.84 -20.75 2.18
N PHE A 186 7.55 -21.87 2.37
CA PHE A 186 8.70 -21.92 3.29
C PHE A 186 9.88 -21.08 2.79
N ALA A 187 10.04 -20.93 1.47
CA ALA A 187 11.02 -20.02 0.88
C ALA A 187 10.61 -18.55 1.08
N ALA A 188 9.32 -18.23 0.91
CA ALA A 188 8.80 -16.89 1.12
C ALA A 188 8.84 -16.45 2.60
N ARG A 189 8.53 -17.37 3.52
CA ARG A 189 8.48 -17.12 4.96
C ARG A 189 9.11 -18.28 5.76
N PRO A 190 10.43 -18.22 6.04
CA PRO A 190 11.14 -19.30 6.73
C PRO A 190 10.57 -19.67 8.10
N ALA A 191 9.97 -18.72 8.82
CA ALA A 191 9.31 -18.93 10.11
C ALA A 191 8.22 -20.03 10.09
N LEU A 192 7.63 -20.33 8.92
CA LEU A 192 6.68 -21.43 8.77
C LEU A 192 7.28 -22.79 9.13
N ARG A 193 8.59 -22.98 8.96
CA ARG A 193 9.29 -24.22 9.35
C ARG A 193 9.35 -24.37 10.87
N LEU A 194 9.58 -23.27 11.58
CA LEU A 194 9.57 -23.26 13.05
C LEU A 194 8.17 -23.57 13.59
N ALA A 195 7.14 -23.01 12.97
CA ALA A 195 5.76 -23.29 13.32
C ALA A 195 5.40 -24.77 13.12
N LEU A 196 5.83 -25.36 12.00
CA LEU A 196 5.62 -26.78 11.70
C LEU A 196 6.35 -27.68 12.70
N ALA A 197 7.60 -27.36 13.03
CA ALA A 197 8.42 -28.09 13.99
C ALA A 197 7.97 -27.93 15.45
N GLY A 198 7.08 -26.97 15.76
CA GLY A 198 6.72 -26.65 17.14
C GLY A 198 7.86 -25.98 17.91
N ASP A 199 8.77 -25.28 17.24
CA ASP A 199 9.97 -24.69 17.83
C ASP A 199 9.62 -23.48 18.72
N ASP A 200 10.17 -23.42 19.94
CA ASP A 200 9.88 -22.35 20.92
C ASP A 200 10.37 -20.98 20.47
N ARG A 201 11.30 -20.90 19.51
CA ARG A 201 11.81 -19.64 18.97
C ARG A 201 10.80 -18.90 18.09
N LEU A 202 9.70 -19.55 17.68
CA LEU A 202 8.76 -18.98 16.69
C LEU A 202 8.27 -17.58 17.07
N ASP A 203 7.86 -17.36 18.32
CA ASP A 203 7.27 -16.08 18.73
C ASP A 203 8.30 -14.94 18.66
N ALA A 204 9.55 -15.22 19.06
CA ALA A 204 10.66 -14.29 18.92
C ALA A 204 10.98 -14.01 17.44
N VAL A 205 10.92 -15.03 16.58
CA VAL A 205 11.10 -14.86 15.13
C VAL A 205 9.98 -14.03 14.52
N ILE A 206 8.71 -14.27 14.87
CA ILE A 206 7.57 -13.48 14.38
C ILE A 206 7.72 -12.01 14.78
N GLN A 207 8.14 -11.73 16.02
CA GLN A 207 8.45 -10.37 16.45
C GLN A 207 9.58 -9.76 15.61
N GLY A 208 10.64 -10.53 15.35
CA GLY A 208 11.73 -10.15 14.44
C GLY A 208 11.26 -9.84 13.02
N GLU A 209 10.34 -10.64 12.46
CA GLU A 209 9.72 -10.40 11.15
C GLU A 209 8.96 -9.08 11.13
N GLN A 210 8.15 -8.79 12.17
CA GLN A 210 7.42 -7.53 12.27
C GLN A 210 8.37 -6.33 12.29
N ILE A 211 9.44 -6.40 13.10
CA ILE A 211 10.47 -5.36 13.16
C ILE A 211 11.14 -5.21 11.78
N PHE A 212 11.47 -6.31 11.11
CA PHE A 212 12.07 -6.27 9.78
C PHE A 212 11.19 -5.54 8.75
N TRP A 213 9.91 -5.89 8.67
CA TRP A 213 8.97 -5.21 7.77
C TRP A 213 8.80 -3.74 8.11
N GLN A 214 8.77 -3.38 9.40
CA GLN A 214 8.72 -1.99 9.83
C GLN A 214 9.98 -1.22 9.40
N GLN A 215 11.17 -1.81 9.53
CA GLN A 215 12.42 -1.19 9.06
C GLN A 215 12.45 -1.07 7.54
N LEU A 216 11.98 -2.09 6.81
CA LEU A 216 11.90 -2.06 5.35
C LEU A 216 11.00 -0.92 4.86
N ASP A 217 9.81 -0.78 5.45
CA ASP A 217 8.90 0.30 5.08
C ASP A 217 9.45 1.68 5.49
N ALA A 218 10.08 1.80 6.65
CA ALA A 218 10.73 3.04 7.07
C ALA A 218 11.88 3.43 6.12
N CYS A 219 12.70 2.48 5.68
CA CYS A 219 13.73 2.71 4.66
C CYS A 219 13.09 3.19 3.34
N ARG A 220 12.05 2.48 2.87
CA ARG A 220 11.30 2.81 1.66
C ARG A 220 10.78 4.25 1.71
N ILE A 221 10.09 4.62 2.79
CA ILE A 221 9.54 5.97 2.99
C ILE A 221 10.64 7.03 2.97
N ARG A 222 11.76 6.83 3.68
CA ARG A 222 12.89 7.78 3.69
C ARG A 222 13.47 8.05 2.30
N ILE A 223 13.53 7.04 1.44
CA ILE A 223 14.02 7.19 0.06
C ILE A 223 13.08 8.11 -0.73
N TYR A 224 11.77 7.87 -0.68
CA TYR A 224 10.78 8.74 -1.33
C TYR A 224 10.79 10.14 -0.75
N GLU A 225 10.78 10.30 0.57
CA GLU A 225 10.79 11.61 1.24
C GLU A 225 12.01 12.44 0.82
N ARG A 226 13.19 11.82 0.74
CA ARG A 226 14.40 12.50 0.26
C ARG A 226 14.26 12.95 -1.18
N ALA A 227 13.78 12.06 -2.06
CA ALA A 227 13.58 12.33 -3.48
C ALA A 227 12.50 13.40 -3.75
N LEU A 228 11.52 13.53 -2.85
CA LEU A 228 10.38 14.42 -3.00
C LEU A 228 10.72 15.91 -2.73
N ARG A 229 11.77 16.20 -1.95
CA ARG A 229 12.05 17.57 -1.46
C ARG A 229 12.22 18.62 -2.58
N PRO A 230 13.01 18.38 -3.65
CA PRO A 230 13.19 19.37 -4.71
C PRO A 230 11.85 19.68 -5.42
N TYR A 231 11.10 18.63 -5.75
CA TYR A 231 9.77 18.73 -6.36
C TYR A 231 8.80 19.57 -5.53
N VAL A 232 8.72 19.34 -4.22
CA VAL A 232 7.81 20.07 -3.33
C VAL A 232 8.11 21.57 -3.32
N SER A 233 9.38 21.93 -3.32
CA SER A 233 9.82 23.32 -3.40
C SER A 233 9.34 23.97 -4.71
N ALA A 234 9.54 23.28 -5.84
CA ALA A 234 9.14 23.76 -7.16
C ALA A 234 7.63 23.94 -7.28
N VAL A 235 6.84 22.94 -6.87
CA VAL A 235 5.37 23.01 -6.89
C VAL A 235 4.86 24.15 -6.00
N ARG A 236 5.42 24.31 -4.79
CA ARG A 236 5.03 25.38 -3.87
C ARG A 236 5.26 26.76 -4.51
N LYS A 237 6.40 26.95 -5.20
CA LYS A 237 6.72 28.19 -5.90
C LYS A 237 5.78 28.43 -7.09
N ALA A 238 5.50 27.40 -7.88
CA ALA A 238 4.67 27.52 -9.08
C ALA A 238 3.18 27.75 -8.78
N ILE A 239 2.62 27.12 -7.75
CA ILE A 239 1.21 27.28 -7.38
C ILE A 239 0.97 28.59 -6.61
N ALA A 240 1.95 29.07 -5.83
CA ALA A 240 1.91 30.38 -5.15
C ALA A 240 0.60 30.68 -4.38
N ARG A 241 -0.01 29.66 -3.76
CA ARG A 241 -1.31 29.74 -3.03
C ARG A 241 -2.54 30.04 -3.89
N ARG A 242 -2.45 29.92 -5.21
CA ARG A 242 -3.61 30.01 -6.10
C ARG A 242 -4.55 28.83 -5.88
N GLU A 243 -5.85 29.09 -5.89
CA GLU A 243 -6.83 28.02 -6.13
C GLU A 243 -6.85 27.75 -7.63
N LEU A 244 -6.60 26.50 -7.99
CA LEU A 244 -6.48 26.05 -9.37
C LEU A 244 -7.49 24.95 -9.60
N LEU A 245 -7.96 24.82 -10.84
CA LEU A 245 -8.69 23.63 -11.23
C LEU A 245 -7.75 22.43 -11.25
N LEU A 246 -8.30 21.22 -11.08
CA LEU A 246 -7.47 20.01 -11.00
C LEU A 246 -6.59 19.82 -12.24
N ALA A 247 -7.12 20.15 -13.43
CA ALA A 247 -6.37 20.07 -14.69
C ALA A 247 -5.15 21.02 -14.72
N GLU A 248 -5.32 22.27 -14.27
CA GLU A 248 -4.25 23.26 -14.22
C GLU A 248 -3.20 22.88 -13.17
N SER A 249 -3.66 22.46 -11.97
CA SER A 249 -2.76 21.98 -10.92
C SER A 249 -1.97 20.75 -11.38
N HIS A 250 -2.60 19.83 -12.12
CA HIS A 250 -1.94 18.67 -12.68
C HIS A 250 -0.85 19.05 -13.68
N ALA A 251 -1.14 19.95 -14.63
CA ALA A 251 -0.18 20.39 -15.64
C ALA A 251 1.08 21.00 -14.99
N ILE A 252 0.90 21.86 -13.97
CA ILE A 252 2.01 22.42 -13.20
C ILE A 252 2.82 21.33 -12.50
N ARG A 253 2.14 20.35 -11.87
CA ARG A 253 2.81 19.24 -11.18
C ARG A 253 3.63 18.38 -12.13
N VAL A 254 3.10 18.07 -13.32
CA VAL A 254 3.84 17.34 -14.35
C VAL A 254 5.11 18.10 -14.75
N ALA A 255 4.99 19.40 -15.07
CA ALA A 255 6.14 20.22 -15.44
C ALA A 255 7.20 20.31 -14.31
N CYS A 256 6.78 20.43 -13.05
CA CYS A 256 7.70 20.38 -11.92
C CYS A 256 8.33 18.98 -11.74
N ALA A 257 7.55 17.92 -11.93
CA ALA A 257 8.02 16.55 -11.75
C ALA A 257 9.07 16.16 -12.81
N GLU A 258 8.90 16.59 -14.05
CA GLU A 258 9.88 16.35 -15.14
C GLU A 258 11.28 16.88 -14.82
N GLN A 259 11.38 17.95 -14.03
CA GLN A 259 12.65 18.57 -13.68
C GLN A 259 13.20 18.12 -12.32
N HIS A 260 12.32 17.69 -11.40
CA HIS A 260 12.67 17.61 -9.98
C HIS A 260 12.22 16.34 -9.27
N LEU A 261 11.44 15.47 -9.91
CA LEU A 261 10.95 14.24 -9.32
C LEU A 261 11.48 13.03 -10.12
N PRO A 262 12.37 12.21 -9.54
CA PRO A 262 12.84 11.01 -10.23
C PRO A 262 11.66 10.05 -10.46
N GLU A 263 11.60 9.41 -11.63
CA GLU A 263 10.51 8.48 -11.95
C GLU A 263 10.43 7.34 -10.94
N SER A 264 11.57 6.68 -10.65
CA SER A 264 11.62 5.45 -9.83
C SER A 264 12.74 5.50 -8.77
N PRO A 265 12.57 6.23 -7.65
CA PRO A 265 13.63 6.42 -6.66
C PRO A 265 14.06 5.14 -5.93
N LEU A 266 13.18 4.16 -5.77
CA LEU A 266 13.55 2.85 -5.19
C LEU A 266 14.42 2.03 -6.14
N VAL A 267 14.10 2.04 -7.44
CA VAL A 267 14.90 1.36 -8.46
C VAL A 267 16.30 1.98 -8.52
N ALA A 268 16.38 3.31 -8.51
CA ALA A 268 17.64 4.03 -8.44
C ALA A 268 18.46 3.75 -7.16
N HIS A 269 17.80 3.49 -6.02
CA HIS A 269 18.47 3.06 -4.78
C HIS A 269 18.97 1.61 -4.84
N GLY A 270 18.31 0.77 -5.63
CA GLY A 270 18.54 -0.68 -5.72
C GLY A 270 17.73 -1.45 -4.68
N LEU A 271 16.84 -2.35 -5.13
CA LEU A 271 15.96 -3.11 -4.25
C LEU A 271 16.72 -4.05 -3.30
N GLU A 272 17.80 -4.66 -3.77
CA GLU A 272 18.69 -5.47 -2.92
C GLU A 272 19.39 -4.63 -1.85
N GLN A 273 19.79 -3.40 -2.19
CA GLN A 273 20.37 -2.47 -1.22
C GLN A 273 19.32 -2.05 -0.18
N LEU A 274 18.09 -1.75 -0.61
CA LEU A 274 16.97 -1.46 0.30
C LEU A 274 16.74 -2.59 1.31
N VAL A 275 16.71 -3.85 0.85
CA VAL A 275 16.55 -5.01 1.73
C VAL A 275 17.75 -5.16 2.67
N ARG A 276 18.98 -4.97 2.18
CA ARG A 276 20.19 -4.99 3.01
C ARG A 276 20.16 -3.90 4.09
N ASP A 277 19.78 -2.68 3.74
CA ASP A 277 19.64 -1.56 4.69
C ASP A 277 18.62 -1.87 5.78
N ALA A 278 17.48 -2.47 5.40
CA ALA A 278 16.46 -2.90 6.34
C ALA A 278 16.98 -4.01 7.28
N ARG A 279 17.66 -5.03 6.74
CA ARG A 279 18.26 -6.11 7.54
C ARG A 279 19.31 -5.58 8.52
N ALA A 280 20.19 -4.68 8.07
CA ALA A 280 21.19 -4.05 8.93
C ALA A 280 20.55 -3.21 10.05
N ALA A 281 19.42 -2.57 9.79
CA ALA A 281 18.66 -1.86 10.82
C ALA A 281 18.00 -2.82 11.82
N THR A 282 17.47 -3.96 11.34
CA THR A 282 16.87 -5.00 12.18
C THR A 282 17.88 -5.69 13.09
N GLU A 283 19.08 -6.00 12.57
CA GLU A 283 20.15 -6.66 13.33
C GLU A 283 20.58 -5.89 14.59
N ARG A 284 20.40 -4.57 14.60
CA ARG A 284 20.70 -3.73 15.78
C ARG A 284 19.75 -3.94 16.95
N VAL A 285 18.58 -4.55 16.71
CA VAL A 285 17.50 -4.67 17.72
C VAL A 285 16.95 -6.10 17.83
N VAL A 286 17.29 -6.99 16.91
CA VAL A 286 16.89 -8.41 16.90
C VAL A 286 18.13 -9.27 17.12
N HIS A 287 17.99 -10.32 17.93
CA HIS A 287 19.09 -11.23 18.23
C HIS A 287 19.64 -11.89 16.94
N PRO A 288 20.97 -11.98 16.73
CA PRO A 288 21.57 -12.48 15.49
C PRO A 288 21.09 -13.87 15.06
N ALA A 289 20.87 -14.78 16.01
CA ALA A 289 20.37 -16.14 15.73
C ALA A 289 18.95 -16.17 15.12
N LEU A 290 18.20 -15.07 15.14
CA LEU A 290 16.87 -14.98 14.54
C LEU A 290 16.92 -14.45 13.10
N MET A 291 18.04 -13.86 12.67
CA MET A 291 18.17 -13.17 11.38
C MET A 291 18.05 -14.10 10.17
N GLU A 292 18.45 -15.36 10.32
CA GLU A 292 18.32 -16.41 9.29
C GLU A 292 16.85 -16.76 8.97
N TRP A 293 15.94 -16.49 9.92
CA TRP A 293 14.52 -16.82 9.80
C TRP A 293 13.68 -15.70 9.19
N LEU A 294 14.27 -14.52 8.97
CA LEU A 294 13.59 -13.37 8.37
C LEU A 294 13.35 -13.58 6.86
N PRO A 295 12.22 -13.08 6.32
CA PRO A 295 11.91 -13.20 4.90
C PRO A 295 12.91 -12.45 4.02
N THR A 296 13.12 -12.90 2.78
CA THR A 296 14.00 -12.22 1.82
C THR A 296 13.42 -10.90 1.31
N ALA A 297 12.09 -10.77 1.28
CA ALA A 297 11.31 -9.59 0.89
C ALA A 297 11.56 -8.97 -0.50
N ILE A 298 12.57 -9.42 -1.25
CA ILE A 298 12.88 -8.88 -2.58
C ILE A 298 11.72 -9.01 -3.57
N THR A 299 10.91 -10.05 -3.41
CA THR A 299 9.72 -10.31 -4.23
C THR A 299 8.58 -9.35 -3.95
N HIS A 300 8.61 -8.58 -2.85
CA HIS A 300 7.54 -7.65 -2.44
C HIS A 300 7.63 -6.28 -3.11
N PHE A 301 8.25 -6.22 -4.28
CA PHE A 301 8.45 -4.99 -5.04
C PHE A 301 7.98 -5.16 -6.49
N THR A 302 7.06 -6.11 -6.72
CA THR A 302 6.53 -6.43 -8.05
C THR A 302 5.82 -5.22 -8.66
N GLY A 303 6.14 -4.93 -9.92
CA GLY A 303 5.55 -3.84 -10.70
C GLY A 303 6.32 -2.53 -10.64
N LEU A 304 7.36 -2.42 -9.80
CA LEU A 304 8.29 -1.29 -9.87
C LEU A 304 9.16 -1.40 -11.13
N SER A 305 9.21 -0.30 -11.90
CA SER A 305 10.08 -0.14 -13.07
C SER A 305 10.58 1.28 -13.18
#